data_AF-A0A952VKZ8-F1
#
_entry.id   AF-A0A952VKZ8-F1
#
_cell.length_a   1.000
_cell.length_b   1.000
_cell.length_c   1.000
_cell.angle_alpha   90.00
_cell.angle_beta   90.00
_cell.angle_gamma   90.00
#
_symmetry.space_group_name_H-M   'P 1'
#
loop_
_entity.id
_entity.type
_entity.pdbx_description
1 polymer ?
#
loop_
_entity_poly.entity_id
_entity_poly.type
_entity_poly.pdbx_seq_one_letter_code
_entity_poly.pdbx_strand_id
1 'polypeptide(L)'
;MIAQGLLVKQANGKEYLLTTEPNRGTCGHRLVVVTRVNGQWKPVEGVQEVICREALIGAFLDFVVDLCRVLNSADPQQVSEVVPVRQPSSGVRHATGPALRRRGRNCQ
;
A
#
# COMPACT_ATOMS: atom_id res chain seq x y z
N MET A 1 8.59 -12.46 -29.63
CA MET A 1 7.44 -12.48 -28.70
C MET A 1 7.83 -11.64 -27.49
N ILE A 2 7.18 -10.50 -27.26
CA ILE A 2 7.40 -9.73 -26.03
C ILE A 2 6.49 -10.38 -24.99
N ALA A 3 7.07 -11.12 -24.05
CA ALA A 3 6.31 -11.75 -22.99
C ALA A 3 5.96 -10.69 -21.94
N GLN A 4 4.66 -10.47 -21.71
CA GLN A 4 4.15 -9.59 -20.66
C GLN A 4 3.87 -10.40 -19.41
N GLY A 5 4.31 -9.93 -18.24
CA GLY A 5 4.11 -10.65 -16.99
C GLY A 5 4.94 -10.09 -15.85
N LEU A 6 4.92 -10.81 -14.74
CA LEU A 6 5.72 -10.49 -13.55
C LEU A 6 7.12 -11.10 -13.69
N LEU A 7 8.09 -10.26 -13.99
CA LEU A 7 9.50 -10.63 -14.06
C LEU A 7 10.15 -10.54 -12.68
N VAL A 8 10.73 -11.64 -12.21
CA VAL A 8 11.52 -11.72 -10.98
C VAL A 8 12.93 -12.14 -11.32
N LYS A 9 13.90 -11.36 -10.84
CA LYS A 9 15.32 -11.66 -10.97
C LYS A 9 15.87 -12.09 -9.61
N GLN A 10 16.42 -13.28 -9.55
CA GLN A 10 17.11 -13.76 -8.36
C GLN A 10 18.53 -13.18 -8.29
N ALA A 11 19.09 -13.11 -7.07
CA ALA A 11 20.46 -12.61 -6.84
C ALA A 11 21.54 -13.42 -7.58
N ASN A 12 21.26 -14.70 -7.88
CA ASN A 12 22.13 -15.57 -8.68
C ASN A 12 22.07 -15.28 -10.19
N GLY A 13 21.35 -14.24 -10.62
CA GLY A 13 21.19 -13.85 -12.03
C GLY A 13 20.12 -14.62 -12.78
N LYS A 14 19.43 -15.60 -12.16
CA LYS A 14 18.31 -16.30 -12.81
C LYS A 14 17.11 -15.38 -12.95
N GLU A 15 16.52 -15.38 -14.13
CA GLU A 15 15.30 -14.65 -14.43
C GLU A 15 14.13 -15.63 -14.57
N TYR A 16 13.05 -15.34 -13.85
CA TYR A 16 11.78 -16.05 -13.92
C TYR A 16 10.69 -15.07 -14.30
N LEU A 17 9.78 -15.49 -15.17
CA LEU A 17 8.65 -14.70 -15.61
C LEU A 17 7.38 -15.50 -15.38
N LEU A 18 6.51 -14.99 -14.52
CA LEU A 18 5.14 -15.47 -14.38
C LEU A 18 4.28 -14.78 -15.45
N THR A 19 3.72 -15.57 -16.37
CA THR A 19 2.94 -15.08 -17.52
C THR A 19 1.68 -15.93 -17.70
N THR A 20 0.81 -15.52 -18.62
CA THR A 20 -0.35 -16.31 -19.04
C THR A 20 -0.15 -16.88 -20.43
N GLU A 21 -0.79 -18.01 -20.71
CA GLU A 21 -0.93 -18.55 -22.06
C GLU A 21 -2.35 -19.12 -22.28
N PRO A 22 -2.81 -19.19 -23.54
CA PRO A 22 -4.09 -19.82 -23.84
C PRO A 22 -4.07 -21.31 -23.48
N ASN A 23 -5.09 -21.76 -22.75
CA ASN A 23 -5.23 -23.16 -22.39
C ASN A 23 -5.87 -23.94 -23.54
N ARG A 24 -5.04 -24.59 -24.36
CA ARG A 24 -5.47 -25.33 -25.56
C ARG A 24 -6.54 -26.36 -25.20
N GLY A 25 -7.74 -26.21 -25.75
CA GLY A 25 -8.88 -27.10 -25.49
C GLY A 25 -9.93 -26.54 -24.52
N THR A 26 -9.71 -25.35 -23.96
CA THR A 26 -10.71 -24.63 -23.15
C THR A 26 -10.76 -23.14 -23.55
N CYS A 27 -11.88 -22.47 -23.31
CA CYS A 27 -11.98 -21.02 -23.50
C CYS A 27 -11.40 -20.29 -22.27
N GLY A 28 -10.11 -20.46 -22.00
CA GLY A 28 -9.47 -19.93 -20.80
C GLY A 28 -7.97 -19.71 -20.96
N HIS A 29 -7.40 -18.96 -20.01
CA HIS A 29 -5.96 -18.75 -19.87
C HIS A 29 -5.45 -19.50 -18.65
N ARG A 30 -4.21 -19.99 -18.71
CA ARG A 30 -3.51 -20.55 -17.55
C ARG A 30 -2.27 -19.73 -17.23
N LEU A 31 -1.93 -19.67 -15.94
CA LEU A 31 -0.67 -19.14 -15.47
C LEU A 31 0.44 -20.15 -15.71
N VAL A 32 1.56 -19.69 -16.26
CA VAL A 32 2.76 -20.48 -16.50
C VAL A 32 3.99 -19.70 -16.06
N VAL A 33 5.01 -20.44 -15.68
CA VAL A 33 6.32 -19.88 -15.35
C VAL A 33 7.29 -20.23 -16.46
N VAL A 34 7.98 -19.22 -16.97
CA VAL A 34 9.11 -19.39 -17.88
C VAL A 34 10.38 -18.87 -17.21
N THR A 35 11.52 -19.48 -17.55
CA THR A 35 12.84 -19.05 -17.08
C THR A 35 13.73 -18.75 -18.28
N ARG A 36 14.69 -17.84 -18.09
CA ARG A 36 15.61 -17.46 -19.17
C ARG A 36 16.83 -18.37 -19.19
N VAL A 37 16.97 -19.13 -20.26
CA VAL A 37 18.12 -20.02 -20.51
C VAL A 37 18.74 -19.64 -21.84
N ASN A 38 20.02 -19.26 -21.83
CA ASN A 38 20.76 -18.83 -23.02
C ASN A 38 20.04 -17.71 -23.80
N GLY A 39 19.49 -16.73 -23.07
CA GLY A 39 18.78 -15.59 -23.64
C GLY A 39 17.34 -15.88 -24.10
N GLN A 40 16.91 -17.15 -24.12
CA GLN A 40 15.57 -17.56 -24.53
C GLN A 40 14.69 -17.91 -23.32
N TRP A 41 13.41 -17.59 -23.41
CA TRP A 41 12.41 -18.01 -22.43
C TRP A 41 12.01 -19.47 -22.67
N LYS A 42 12.15 -20.29 -21.63
CA LYS A 42 11.76 -21.71 -21.65
C LYS A 42 10.77 -22.00 -20.53
N PRO A 43 9.75 -22.84 -20.75
CA PRO A 43 8.84 -23.24 -19.69
C PRO A 43 9.59 -23.94 -18.56
N VAL A 44 9.20 -23.64 -17.33
CA VAL A 44 9.54 -24.45 -16.17
C VAL A 44 8.51 -25.57 -16.12
N GLU A 45 8.96 -26.82 -15.97
CA GLU A 45 8.09 -28.00 -16.04
C GLU A 45 8.09 -28.78 -14.73
N GLY A 46 7.05 -29.60 -14.55
CA GLY A 46 6.90 -30.50 -13.40
C GLY A 46 6.66 -29.78 -12.08
N VAL A 47 7.10 -30.40 -10.98
CA VAL A 47 6.91 -29.88 -9.62
C VAL A 47 7.51 -28.48 -9.45
N GLN A 48 8.59 -28.18 -10.16
CA GLN A 48 9.25 -26.88 -10.10
C GLN A 48 8.38 -25.75 -10.64
N GLU A 49 7.51 -26.01 -11.62
CA GLU A 49 6.57 -25.02 -12.14
C GLU A 49 5.65 -24.52 -11.03
N VAL A 50 5.07 -25.44 -10.26
CA VAL A 50 4.13 -25.13 -9.18
C VAL A 50 4.83 -24.34 -8.08
N ILE A 51 5.99 -24.81 -7.62
CA ILE A 51 6.78 -24.14 -6.58
C ILE A 51 7.18 -22.73 -7.03
N CYS A 52 7.68 -22.58 -8.26
CA CYS A 52 8.04 -21.27 -8.79
C CYS A 52 6.81 -20.36 -8.91
N ARG A 53 5.67 -20.88 -9.39
CA ARG A 53 4.44 -20.10 -9.55
C ARG A 53 3.97 -19.54 -8.20
N GLU A 54 3.89 -20.39 -7.19
CA GLU A 54 3.47 -19.99 -5.84
C GLU A 54 4.43 -18.97 -5.22
N ALA A 55 5.74 -19.21 -5.34
CA ALA A 55 6.74 -18.28 -4.83
C ALA A 55 6.68 -16.90 -5.51
N LEU A 56 6.47 -16.87 -6.84
CA LEU A 56 6.35 -15.61 -7.60
C LEU A 56 5.09 -14.85 -7.23
N ILE A 57 3.96 -15.55 -7.04
CA ILE A 57 2.71 -14.93 -6.56
C ILE A 57 2.90 -14.40 -5.14
N GLY A 58 3.50 -15.18 -4.24
CA GLY A 58 3.79 -14.76 -2.87
C GLY A 58 4.64 -13.50 -2.83
N ALA A 59 5.75 -13.47 -3.56
CA ALA A 59 6.63 -12.30 -3.64
C ALA A 59 5.91 -11.05 -4.18
N PHE A 60 5.00 -11.20 -5.13
CA PHE A 60 4.18 -10.08 -5.63
C PHE A 60 3.22 -9.56 -4.57
N LEU A 61 2.54 -10.45 -3.85
CA LEU A 61 1.64 -10.07 -2.78
C LEU A 61 2.39 -9.38 -1.64
N ASP A 62 3.55 -9.91 -1.23
CA ASP A 62 4.41 -9.30 -0.22
C ASP A 62 4.84 -7.89 -0.63
N PHE A 63 5.27 -7.71 -1.88
CA PHE A 63 5.61 -6.39 -2.42
C PHE A 63 4.43 -5.42 -2.36
N VAL A 64 3.22 -5.84 -2.74
CA VAL A 64 2.02 -4.99 -2.67
C VAL A 64 1.67 -4.65 -1.23
N VAL A 65 1.78 -5.60 -0.31
CA VAL A 65 1.54 -5.37 1.13
C VAL A 65 2.53 -4.36 1.68
N ASP A 66 3.82 -4.49 1.37
CA ASP A 66 4.85 -3.57 1.83
C ASP A 66 4.69 -2.18 1.20
N LEU A 67 4.31 -2.11 -0.08
CA LEU A 67 3.97 -0.85 -0.73
C LEU A 67 2.81 -0.15 0.00
N CYS A 68 1.74 -0.89 0.33
CA CYS A 68 0.62 -0.36 1.10
C CYS A 68 1.07 0.14 2.48
N ARG A 69 1.96 -0.58 3.18
CA ARG A 69 2.53 -0.13 4.45
C ARG A 69 3.28 1.19 4.29
N VAL A 70 4.13 1.31 3.27
CA VAL A 70 4.87 2.55 2.99
C VAL A 70 3.91 3.71 2.72
N LEU A 71 2.91 3.51 1.87
CA LEU A 71 1.94 4.55 1.51
C LEU A 71 1.06 4.97 2.70
N ASN A 72 0.66 4.03 3.55
CA ASN A 72 -0.16 4.31 4.74
C ASN A 72 0.66 4.88 5.90
N SER A 73 1.97 4.64 5.93
CA SER A 73 2.89 5.22 6.92
C SER A 73 3.46 6.57 6.48
N ALA A 74 3.28 6.95 5.21
CA ALA A 74 3.64 8.27 4.71
C ALA A 74 2.67 9.29 5.31
N ASP A 75 3.04 9.83 6.47
CA ASP A 75 2.27 10.84 7.19
C ASP A 75 2.03 12.07 6.28
N PRO A 76 0.79 12.56 6.10
CA PRO A 76 0.50 13.79 5.36
C PRO A 76 1.06 15.07 5.98
N GLN A 77 1.92 14.99 7.01
CA GLN A 77 2.41 16.12 7.82
C GLN A 77 3.26 17.18 7.11
N GLN A 78 3.32 17.19 5.76
CA GLN A 78 3.84 18.32 5.00
C GLN A 78 2.77 19.14 4.25
N VAL A 79 1.48 18.96 4.54
CA VAL A 79 0.50 20.01 4.24
C VAL A 79 0.56 21.02 5.37
N SER A 80 1.53 21.93 5.21
CA SER A 80 1.72 23.20 5.91
C SER A 80 0.68 23.50 6.98
N GLU A 81 1.14 23.40 8.22
CA GLU A 81 0.67 24.11 9.39
C GLU A 81 0.27 25.55 8.98
N VAL A 82 -1.03 25.79 8.74
CA VAL A 82 -1.55 27.14 8.64
C VAL A 82 -1.55 27.67 10.05
N VAL A 83 -0.54 28.50 10.34
CA VAL A 83 -0.39 29.35 11.51
C VAL A 83 -1.76 29.78 12.05
N PRO A 84 -2.11 29.49 13.31
CA PRO A 84 -3.29 30.12 13.90
C PRO A 84 -2.96 31.60 14.08
N VAL A 85 -3.48 32.45 13.18
CA VAL A 85 -3.39 33.90 13.28
C VAL A 85 -3.98 34.32 14.63
N ARG A 86 -3.10 34.79 15.53
CA ARG A 86 -3.49 35.45 16.76
C ARG A 86 -3.99 36.87 16.47
N GLN A 87 -5.30 37.08 16.75
CA GLN A 87 -5.94 38.30 17.30
C GLN A 87 -5.92 39.62 16.51
N PRO A 88 -7.01 40.42 16.54
CA PRO A 88 -7.23 41.30 17.70
C PRO A 88 -8.69 41.40 18.21
N SER A 89 -8.76 41.75 19.49
CA SER A 89 -9.93 42.20 20.24
C SER A 89 -10.78 43.25 19.50
N SER A 90 -12.08 42.98 19.36
CA SER A 90 -13.10 43.99 19.06
C SER A 90 -14.22 43.86 20.07
N GLY A 91 -14.27 44.80 21.01
CA GLY A 91 -15.32 44.86 22.02
C GLY A 91 -16.68 45.16 21.39
N VAL A 92 -17.71 44.47 21.87
CA VAL A 92 -19.08 44.94 21.80
C VAL A 92 -19.70 44.70 23.18
N ARG A 93 -20.00 45.82 23.85
CA ARG A 93 -20.78 45.88 25.08
C ARG A 93 -22.24 45.59 24.74
N HIS A 94 -22.89 44.71 25.49
CA HIS A 94 -24.31 44.89 25.81
C HIS A 94 -24.57 44.44 27.26
N ALA A 95 -25.08 45.41 28.02
CA ALA A 95 -25.64 45.29 29.37
C ALA A 95 -26.93 44.42 29.33
N THR A 96 -27.54 43.88 30.39
CA THR A 96 -27.77 44.32 31.77
C THR A 96 -28.43 43.15 32.51
N GLY A 97 -28.15 42.93 33.81
CA GLY A 97 -28.95 42.01 34.64
C GLY A 97 -28.31 41.76 36.02
N PRO A 98 -28.96 42.13 37.15
CA PRO A 98 -28.27 42.38 38.41
C PRO A 98 -28.16 41.17 39.37
N ALA A 99 -27.44 41.44 40.45
CA ALA A 99 -26.84 40.59 41.47
C ALA A 99 -27.78 39.81 42.42
N LEU A 100 -27.10 39.08 43.34
CA LEU A 100 -27.53 38.26 44.50
C LEU A 100 -27.67 36.76 44.20
N ARG A 101 -27.03 35.82 44.91
CA ARG A 101 -26.73 35.76 46.36
C ARG A 101 -25.42 35.01 46.65
N ARG A 102 -24.60 35.58 47.54
CA ARG A 102 -23.67 34.81 48.39
C ARG A 102 -24.47 33.84 49.27
N ARG A 103 -24.04 32.58 49.34
CA ARG A 103 -24.27 31.72 50.51
C ARG A 103 -23.06 30.80 50.68
N GLY A 104 -22.21 31.14 51.64
CA GLY A 104 -21.19 30.22 52.12
C GLY A 104 -21.82 29.11 52.95
N ARG A 105 -21.13 27.97 53.02
CA ARG A 105 -20.98 27.15 54.23
C ARG A 105 -19.85 26.13 54.05
N ASN A 106 -19.15 25.95 55.16
CA ASN A 106 -17.91 25.24 55.42
C ASN A 106 -17.97 23.72 55.18
N CYS A 107 -16.76 23.13 55.05
CA CYS A 107 -16.21 21.89 55.64
C CYS A 107 -14.87 21.67 54.88
N GLN A 108 -13.67 21.58 55.45
CA GLN A 108 -13.14 21.35 56.80
C GLN A 108 -11.89 22.21 57.01
#